data_AF-A0ABD2VNJ8-F1
#
_entry.id   AF-A0ABD2VNJ8-F1
#
_cell.length_a   1.000
_cell.length_b   1.000
_cell.length_c   1.000
_cell.angle_alpha   90.00
_cell.angle_beta   90.00
_cell.angle_gamma   90.00
#
_symmetry.space_group_name_H-M   'P 1'
#
loop_
_entity.id
_entity.type
_entity.pdbx_description
1 polymer ?
#
loop_
_entity_poly.entity_id
_entity_poly.type
_entity_poly.pdbx_seq_one_letter_code
_entity_poly.pdbx_strand_id
1 'polypeptide(L)'
;MREIVTIQIGNYANFIGSHFWNFQDELLGLAESPESDQVFKNHSLDMDVLYRTGETQQGLLTYTPRMVSVNFQGSLGSVSSRGSLYNQIQAKNMDVMTWKGRVTTHASEPLRRNLFLQSLSEEEQEIVGKANDLDNVNNNSPAEIQDKYIVECLESDVQYWTDFSKVHYHPQSLYELSGLWADIQEFDNYGLGKEAFCGHQHGEEIDDRLRFFVEECDHIQGIQCVVDDAGGFSGVSAMFLESIADEYPNVPVILYNARNPSLHMDSEGRKQAISHYLHDAVSFSRLSELCKLIIPVELPSFSALKTKSLTTPVQCMRLQCTHLLSLLG
;
A
#
# COMPACT_ATOMS: atom_id res chain seq x y z
N MET A 1 -3.83 18.11 -15.63
CA MET A 1 -2.41 18.14 -15.24
C MET A 1 -1.69 17.03 -16.03
N ARG A 2 -0.72 16.32 -15.46
CA ARG A 2 -0.10 15.13 -16.07
C ARG A 2 -0.21 13.96 -15.09
N GLU A 3 -1.43 13.55 -14.78
CA GLU A 3 -1.76 12.65 -13.68
C GLU A 3 -1.38 11.19 -13.96
N ILE A 4 -0.98 10.47 -12.92
CA ILE A 4 -0.66 9.04 -12.93
C ILE A 4 -1.47 8.35 -11.84
N VAL A 5 -2.07 7.21 -12.16
CA VAL A 5 -2.75 6.36 -11.17
C VAL A 5 -1.86 5.18 -10.81
N THR A 6 -1.70 4.92 -9.52
CA THR A 6 -0.86 3.82 -9.01
C THR A 6 -1.71 2.64 -8.55
N ILE A 7 -1.38 1.44 -8.98
CA ILE A 7 -2.05 0.21 -8.61
C ILE A 7 -1.07 -0.67 -7.85
N GLN A 8 -1.50 -1.24 -6.73
CA GLN A 8 -0.69 -2.13 -5.89
C GLN A 8 -1.44 -3.44 -5.70
N ILE A 9 -0.86 -4.56 -6.09
CA ILE A 9 -1.55 -5.87 -6.05
C ILE A 9 -0.67 -6.89 -5.37
N GLY A 10 -1.17 -7.40 -4.24
CA GLY A 10 -0.49 -8.40 -3.45
C GLY A 10 0.17 -7.84 -2.21
N ASN A 11 0.50 -8.74 -1.30
CA ASN A 11 0.94 -8.36 0.03
C ASN A 11 2.31 -7.67 -0.02
N TYR A 12 3.27 -8.22 -0.75
CA TYR A 12 4.63 -7.67 -0.78
C TYR A 12 4.68 -6.34 -1.55
N ALA A 13 3.93 -6.22 -2.65
CA ALA A 13 3.72 -5.00 -3.39
C ALA A 13 3.12 -3.88 -2.53
N ASN A 14 2.16 -4.20 -1.66
CA ASN A 14 1.58 -3.22 -0.73
C ASN A 14 2.58 -2.75 0.35
N PHE A 15 3.45 -3.64 0.84
CA PHE A 15 4.56 -3.22 1.73
C PHE A 15 5.50 -2.23 1.03
N ILE A 16 5.93 -2.54 -0.20
CA ILE A 16 6.74 -1.62 -1.02
C ILE A 16 5.98 -0.30 -1.24
N GLY A 17 4.67 -0.41 -1.50
CA GLY A 17 3.75 0.68 -1.67
C GLY A 17 3.71 1.64 -0.48
N SER A 18 3.53 1.14 0.74
CA SER A 18 3.55 1.95 1.96
C SER A 18 4.83 2.78 2.07
N HIS A 19 5.99 2.16 1.84
CA HIS A 19 7.26 2.88 1.90
C HIS A 19 7.40 3.92 0.79
N PHE A 20 6.94 3.60 -0.43
CA PHE A 20 6.93 4.56 -1.53
C PHE A 20 6.11 5.80 -1.16
N TRP A 21 4.90 5.63 -0.63
CA TRP A 21 4.03 6.76 -0.26
C TRP A 21 4.54 7.53 0.94
N ASN A 22 5.08 6.87 1.95
CA ASN A 22 5.74 7.56 3.06
C ASN A 22 6.91 8.42 2.56
N PHE A 23 7.69 7.91 1.61
CA PHE A 23 8.79 8.70 1.03
C PHE A 23 8.27 9.92 0.24
N GLN A 24 7.16 9.78 -0.49
CA GLN A 24 6.55 10.92 -1.17
C GLN A 24 6.00 11.96 -0.18
N ASP A 25 5.36 11.52 0.91
CA ASP A 25 4.83 12.40 1.96
C ASP A 25 5.94 13.20 2.66
N GLU A 26 7.06 12.55 2.96
CA GLU A 26 8.23 13.19 3.57
C GLU A 26 8.88 14.21 2.63
N LEU A 27 8.98 13.89 1.34
CA LEU A 27 9.44 14.87 0.35
C LEU A 27 8.54 16.10 0.29
N LEU A 28 7.23 15.92 0.41
CA LEU A 28 6.27 17.01 0.44
C LEU A 28 6.43 17.86 1.70
N GLY A 29 6.53 17.25 2.87
CA GLY A 29 6.80 17.95 4.14
C GLY A 29 8.11 18.73 4.11
N LEU A 30 9.17 18.16 3.53
CA LEU A 30 10.45 18.85 3.33
C LEU A 30 10.32 20.01 2.33
N ALA A 31 9.52 19.89 1.28
CA ALA A 31 9.32 20.99 0.32
C ALA A 31 8.54 22.17 0.94
N GLU A 32 7.60 21.90 1.84
CA GLU A 32 6.79 22.93 2.51
C GLU A 32 7.52 23.63 3.68
N SER A 33 8.47 22.96 4.33
CA SER A 33 9.14 23.50 5.51
C SER A 33 9.96 24.78 5.21
N PRO A 34 9.77 25.88 5.97
CA PRO A 34 10.50 27.12 5.75
C PRO A 34 12.01 26.98 6.01
N GLU A 35 12.43 25.98 6.80
CA GLU A 35 13.84 25.75 7.18
C GLU A 35 14.57 24.76 6.27
N SER A 36 13.87 24.09 5.35
CA SER A 36 14.49 23.09 4.48
C SER A 36 15.41 23.70 3.41
N ASP A 37 16.40 22.89 3.00
CA ASP A 37 17.38 23.24 1.98
C ASP A 37 16.69 23.61 0.65
N GLN A 38 17.24 24.59 -0.06
CA GLN A 38 16.73 25.04 -1.35
C GLN A 38 16.67 23.90 -2.38
N VAL A 39 17.45 22.84 -2.20
CA VAL A 39 17.39 21.63 -3.03
C VAL A 39 15.99 21.00 -3.01
N PHE A 40 15.31 20.96 -1.87
CA PHE A 40 13.96 20.39 -1.75
C PHE A 40 12.86 21.35 -2.22
N LYS A 41 13.10 22.67 -2.10
CA LYS A 41 12.15 23.71 -2.57
C LYS A 41 12.20 23.98 -4.08
N ASN A 42 13.35 23.75 -4.71
CA ASN A 42 13.58 24.10 -6.12
C ASN A 42 13.28 22.97 -7.10
N HIS A 43 12.59 21.92 -6.66
CA HIS A 43 12.23 20.88 -7.59
C HIS A 43 10.96 21.25 -8.35
N SER A 44 11.05 21.18 -9.68
CA SER A 44 9.91 21.10 -10.60
C SER A 44 9.09 19.80 -10.40
N LEU A 45 9.03 19.30 -9.17
CA LEU A 45 8.30 18.11 -8.75
C LEU A 45 6.89 18.56 -8.43
N ASP A 46 6.01 18.36 -9.39
CA ASP A 46 4.58 18.53 -9.21
C ASP A 46 4.02 17.26 -8.57
N MET A 47 3.69 17.33 -7.28
CA MET A 47 3.16 16.19 -6.51
C MET A 47 1.69 15.91 -6.84
N ASP A 48 0.98 16.86 -7.44
CA ASP A 48 -0.42 16.69 -7.89
C ASP A 48 -0.54 15.69 -9.05
N VAL A 49 0.59 15.29 -9.64
CA VAL A 49 0.69 14.16 -10.57
C VAL A 49 0.27 12.84 -9.90
N LEU A 50 0.70 12.62 -8.64
CA LEU A 50 0.46 11.38 -7.90
C LEU A 50 -0.64 11.52 -6.85
N TYR A 51 -0.84 12.73 -6.32
CA TYR A 51 -1.82 13.01 -5.29
C TYR A 51 -3.04 13.74 -5.88
N ARG A 52 -4.10 13.73 -5.10
CA ARG A 52 -5.34 14.46 -5.37
C ARG A 52 -5.75 15.27 -4.16
N THR A 53 -6.22 16.48 -4.42
CA THR A 53 -6.96 17.30 -3.46
C THR A 53 -8.43 16.89 -3.49
N GLY A 54 -8.96 16.40 -2.37
CA GLY A 54 -10.38 16.13 -2.18
C GLY A 54 -10.93 16.90 -0.99
N GLU A 55 -12.24 16.87 -0.81
CA GLU A 55 -12.90 17.42 0.38
C GLU A 55 -13.64 16.30 1.12
N THR A 56 -13.45 16.25 2.44
CA THR A 56 -14.30 15.41 3.29
C THR A 56 -15.73 15.97 3.34
N GLN A 57 -16.67 15.17 3.86
CA GLN A 57 -18.05 15.61 4.09
C GLN A 57 -18.18 16.79 5.06
N GLN A 58 -17.13 17.08 5.83
CA GLN A 58 -17.04 18.23 6.74
C GLN A 58 -16.47 19.48 6.06
N GLY A 59 -16.11 19.41 4.79
CA GLY A 59 -15.44 20.49 4.05
C GLY A 59 -13.95 20.64 4.39
N LEU A 60 -13.34 19.69 5.10
CA LEU A 60 -11.88 19.69 5.26
C LEU A 60 -11.22 19.20 3.98
N LEU A 61 -10.25 19.99 3.50
CA LEU A 61 -9.38 19.59 2.39
C LEU A 61 -8.55 18.38 2.80
N THR A 62 -8.44 17.43 1.88
CA THR A 62 -7.68 16.19 2.02
C THR A 62 -6.71 16.07 0.87
N TYR A 63 -5.49 15.66 1.16
CA TYR A 63 -4.50 15.34 0.15
C TYR A 63 -4.23 13.85 0.22
N THR A 64 -4.68 13.11 -0.80
CA THR A 64 -4.62 11.64 -0.81
C THR A 64 -3.97 11.14 -2.09
N PRO A 65 -3.24 10.03 -2.06
CA PRO A 65 -2.64 9.45 -3.25
C PRO A 65 -3.71 8.90 -4.22
N ARG A 66 -3.48 9.04 -5.53
CA ARG A 66 -4.28 8.44 -6.61
C ARG A 66 -3.89 6.98 -6.77
N MET A 67 -4.42 6.14 -5.88
CA MET A 67 -4.01 4.75 -5.83
C MET A 67 -5.14 3.76 -5.56
N VAL A 68 -4.97 2.55 -6.07
CA VAL A 68 -5.81 1.38 -5.76
C VAL A 68 -4.90 0.25 -5.27
N SER A 69 -5.15 -0.24 -4.07
CA SER A 69 -4.47 -1.36 -3.44
C SER A 69 -5.43 -2.54 -3.35
N VAL A 70 -4.96 -3.71 -3.79
CA VAL A 70 -5.69 -4.98 -3.76
C VAL A 70 -4.92 -5.97 -2.91
N ASN A 71 -5.56 -6.51 -1.89
CA ASN A 71 -4.98 -7.53 -1.01
C ASN A 71 -6.06 -8.46 -0.44
N PHE A 72 -5.69 -9.43 0.38
CA PHE A 72 -6.66 -10.29 1.07
C PHE A 72 -7.46 -9.53 2.12
N GLN A 73 -8.67 -10.02 2.36
CA GLN A 73 -9.45 -9.63 3.52
C GLN A 73 -8.70 -9.91 4.82
N GLY A 74 -8.63 -8.89 5.69
CA GLY A 74 -7.90 -8.92 6.95
C GLY A 74 -6.47 -8.39 6.85
N SER A 75 -5.98 -8.05 5.66
CA SER A 75 -4.61 -7.52 5.48
C SER A 75 -4.43 -6.05 5.89
N LEU A 76 -5.53 -5.33 6.18
CA LEU A 76 -5.50 -3.92 6.58
C LEU A 76 -5.16 -3.70 8.06
N GLY A 77 -5.15 -4.76 8.88
CA GLY A 77 -4.79 -4.68 10.29
C GLY A 77 -5.68 -3.73 11.09
N SER A 78 -5.09 -2.67 11.63
CA SER A 78 -5.80 -1.65 12.43
C SER A 78 -6.49 -0.56 11.59
N VAL A 79 -6.26 -0.55 10.27
CA VAL A 79 -6.86 0.42 9.34
C VAL A 79 -8.21 -0.09 8.84
N SER A 80 -9.20 0.80 8.82
CA SER A 80 -10.54 0.51 8.27
C SER A 80 -10.49 0.38 6.75
N SER A 81 -11.33 -0.48 6.17
CA SER A 81 -11.49 -0.59 4.71
C SER A 81 -11.96 0.70 4.04
N ARG A 82 -12.51 1.65 4.80
CA ARG A 82 -12.87 3.00 4.33
C ARG A 82 -11.76 4.03 4.53
N GLY A 83 -10.56 3.61 4.93
CA GLY A 83 -9.45 4.49 5.29
C GLY A 83 -9.65 5.19 6.65
N SER A 84 -8.76 6.12 6.97
CA SER A 84 -8.78 6.89 8.22
C SER A 84 -9.69 8.13 8.16
N LEU A 85 -9.87 8.70 6.97
CA LEU A 85 -10.46 10.03 6.76
C LEU A 85 -11.98 10.11 6.94
N TYR A 86 -12.70 9.02 6.64
CA TYR A 86 -14.18 9.00 6.58
C TYR A 86 -14.82 8.22 7.74
N ASN A 87 -14.07 7.97 8.81
CA ASN A 87 -14.43 7.11 9.95
C ASN A 87 -15.68 7.55 10.74
N GLN A 88 -16.25 8.71 10.47
CA GLN A 88 -17.45 9.18 11.18
C GLN A 88 -18.76 8.58 10.66
N ILE A 89 -18.74 7.91 9.51
CA ILE A 89 -19.89 7.13 9.08
C ILE A 89 -19.82 5.79 9.81
N GLN A 90 -20.45 5.71 11.00
CA GLN A 90 -20.83 4.42 11.57
C GLN A 90 -21.34 3.54 10.44
N ALA A 91 -20.75 2.36 10.26
CA ALA A 91 -21.25 1.38 9.31
C ALA A 91 -22.74 1.25 9.58
N LYS A 92 -23.55 1.84 8.68
CA LYS A 92 -24.99 1.76 8.78
C LYS A 92 -25.25 0.28 8.67
N ASN A 93 -25.62 -0.38 9.77
CA ASN A 93 -25.96 -1.78 9.78
C ASN A 93 -26.89 -1.97 8.58
N MET A 94 -26.40 -2.63 7.54
CA MET A 94 -27.23 -3.03 6.42
C MET A 94 -28.07 -4.16 6.97
N ASP A 95 -29.08 -3.82 7.74
CA ASP A 95 -30.14 -4.75 8.08
C ASP A 95 -30.66 -5.24 6.74
N VAL A 96 -30.41 -6.52 6.45
CA VAL A 96 -30.87 -7.17 5.24
C VAL A 96 -32.39 -7.23 5.36
N MET A 97 -33.07 -6.18 4.91
CA MET A 97 -34.52 -5.97 5.05
C MET A 97 -35.35 -7.11 4.43
N THR A 98 -34.73 -7.91 3.55
CA THR A 98 -35.32 -9.08 2.91
C THR A 98 -35.31 -10.33 3.79
N TRP A 99 -34.50 -10.38 4.86
CA TRP A 99 -34.40 -11.52 5.76
C TRP A 99 -35.18 -11.27 7.06
N LYS A 100 -36.25 -12.05 7.31
CA LYS A 100 -37.10 -11.93 8.52
C LYS A 100 -36.66 -12.83 9.67
N GLY A 101 -35.56 -13.58 9.51
CA GLY A 101 -35.00 -14.44 10.56
C GLY A 101 -34.19 -13.65 11.58
N ARG A 102 -33.90 -14.25 12.74
CA ARG A 102 -33.02 -13.65 13.74
C ARG A 102 -31.58 -13.62 13.18
N VAL A 103 -31.09 -12.44 12.85
CA VAL A 103 -29.69 -12.22 12.46
C VAL A 103 -28.89 -11.86 13.70
N THR A 104 -27.80 -12.57 13.94
CA THR A 104 -26.81 -12.23 14.96
C THR A 104 -25.52 -11.85 14.26
N THR A 105 -25.16 -10.57 14.31
CA THR A 105 -23.90 -10.08 13.76
C THR A 105 -22.81 -10.25 14.81
N HIS A 106 -21.78 -11.02 14.48
CA HIS A 106 -20.56 -11.11 15.26
C HIS A 106 -19.47 -10.29 14.57
N ALA A 107 -18.86 -9.36 15.29
CA ALA A 107 -17.73 -8.57 14.82
C ALA A 107 -16.54 -8.79 15.77
N SER A 108 -15.34 -8.95 15.22
CA SER A 108 -14.11 -8.99 16.01
C SER A 108 -13.80 -7.60 16.57
N GLU A 109 -13.08 -7.57 17.69
CA GLU A 109 -12.57 -6.31 18.22
C GLU A 109 -11.56 -5.70 17.24
N PRO A 110 -11.56 -4.36 17.04
CA PRO A 110 -10.58 -3.70 16.20
C PRO A 110 -9.15 -3.98 16.69
N LEU A 111 -8.25 -4.30 15.77
CA LEU A 111 -6.84 -4.51 16.10
C LEU A 111 -6.22 -3.21 16.64
N ARG A 112 -5.40 -3.35 17.67
CA ARG A 112 -4.71 -2.21 18.29
C ARG A 112 -3.63 -1.69 17.33
N ARG A 113 -3.57 -0.37 17.18
CA ARG A 113 -2.49 0.32 16.45
C ARG A 113 -1.13 0.06 17.12
N ASN A 114 -0.08 -0.10 16.32
CA ASN A 114 1.30 -0.17 16.83
C ASN A 114 1.75 1.18 17.43
N LEU A 115 2.96 1.22 18.02
CA LEU A 115 3.49 2.44 18.64
C LEU A 115 3.70 3.57 17.62
N PHE A 116 4.12 3.23 16.40
CA PHE A 116 4.32 4.20 15.32
C PHE A 116 3.03 4.90 14.90
N LEU A 117 1.95 4.16 14.64
CA LEU A 117 0.66 4.73 14.28
C LEU A 117 0.02 5.52 15.44
N GLN A 118 0.34 5.15 16.69
CA GLN A 118 -0.05 5.93 17.87
C GLN A 118 0.69 7.27 17.90
N SER A 119 2.01 7.30 17.67
CA SER A 119 2.77 8.56 17.65
C SER A 119 2.30 9.50 16.54
N LEU A 120 2.02 8.98 15.35
CA LEU A 120 1.44 9.77 14.25
C LEU A 120 0.09 10.41 14.64
N SER A 121 -0.77 9.64 15.33
CA SER A 121 -2.07 10.14 15.79
C SER A 121 -1.92 11.24 16.86
N GLU A 122 -0.90 11.15 17.70
CA GLU A 122 -0.57 12.16 18.72
C GLU A 122 -0.03 13.43 18.07
N GLU A 123 0.87 13.32 17.08
CA GLU A 123 1.41 14.44 16.31
C GLU A 123 0.31 15.20 15.56
N GLU A 124 -0.62 14.51 14.90
CA GLU A 124 -1.77 15.13 14.22
C GLU A 124 -2.64 15.93 15.21
N GLN A 125 -2.90 15.37 16.39
CA GLN A 125 -3.67 16.05 17.44
C GLN A 125 -2.95 17.27 17.99
N GLU A 126 -1.63 17.21 18.13
CA GLU A 126 -0.83 18.37 18.52
C GLU A 126 -0.86 19.48 17.47
N ILE A 127 -0.80 19.15 16.17
CA ILE A 127 -0.89 20.13 15.09
C ILE A 127 -2.25 20.83 15.10
N VAL A 128 -3.34 20.05 15.22
CA VAL A 128 -4.71 20.59 15.31
C VAL A 128 -4.89 21.40 16.60
N GLY A 129 -4.25 20.99 17.71
CA GLY A 129 -4.25 21.72 18.98
C GLY A 129 -3.50 23.06 18.91
N LYS A 130 -2.29 23.07 18.32
CA LYS A 130 -1.45 24.27 18.13
C LYS A 130 -2.08 25.27 17.16
N ALA A 131 -2.89 24.82 16.20
CA ALA A 131 -3.67 25.72 15.34
C ALA A 131 -4.78 26.47 16.09
N ASN A 132 -5.24 25.93 17.23
CA ASN A 132 -6.33 26.52 18.04
C ASN A 132 -5.82 27.33 19.25
N ASP A 133 -4.63 27.04 19.78
CA ASP A 133 -4.01 27.76 20.90
C ASP A 133 -2.66 28.36 20.50
N LEU A 134 -2.62 29.69 20.39
CA LEU A 134 -1.43 30.43 19.94
C LEU A 134 -0.33 30.60 21.02
N ASP A 135 -0.49 30.09 22.24
CA ASP A 135 0.42 30.41 23.35
C ASP A 135 0.64 29.23 24.32
N ASN A 136 1.57 28.32 24.02
CA ASN A 136 2.46 27.73 25.03
C ASN A 136 3.53 26.81 24.41
N VAL A 137 4.75 27.33 24.28
CA VAL A 137 5.93 26.52 23.99
C VAL A 137 6.52 26.07 25.33
N ASN A 138 6.30 24.81 25.69
CA ASN A 138 7.02 24.18 26.80
C ASN A 138 7.86 23.03 26.24
N ASN A 139 9.11 23.35 25.90
CA ASN A 139 10.11 22.41 25.44
C ASN A 139 10.58 21.57 26.62
N ASN A 140 10.03 20.37 26.76
CA ASN A 140 10.69 19.29 27.48
C ASN A 140 10.91 18.15 26.50
N SER A 141 12.13 17.60 26.49
CA SER A 141 12.64 16.60 25.55
C SER A 141 12.51 15.17 26.11
N PRO A 142 11.44 14.42 25.73
CA PRO A 142 11.41 12.95 25.79
C PRO A 142 11.68 12.27 24.43
N ALA A 143 11.84 13.03 23.35
CA ALA A 143 11.82 12.55 21.96
C ALA A 143 12.81 11.40 21.64
N GLU A 144 14.09 11.53 22.03
CA GLU A 144 15.12 10.52 21.66
C GLU A 144 14.86 9.11 22.22
N ILE A 145 14.18 9.02 23.38
CA ILE A 145 13.85 7.72 24.00
C ILE A 145 12.68 7.08 23.25
N GLN A 146 11.73 7.88 22.76
CA GLN A 146 10.53 7.41 22.07
C GLN A 146 10.87 6.90 20.66
N ASP A 147 11.76 7.58 19.93
CA ASP A 147 12.18 7.18 18.58
C ASP A 147 12.79 5.79 18.54
N LYS A 148 13.62 5.45 19.54
CA LYS A 148 14.26 4.14 19.62
C LYS A 148 13.22 3.01 19.78
N TYR A 149 12.19 3.23 20.60
CA TYR A 149 11.11 2.25 20.79
C TYR A 149 10.21 2.14 19.56
N ILE A 150 9.98 3.25 18.85
CA ILE A 150 9.24 3.25 17.58
C ILE A 150 10.01 2.43 16.53
N VAL A 151 11.32 2.64 16.39
CA VAL A 151 12.16 1.85 15.47
C VAL A 151 12.13 0.36 15.84
N GLU A 152 12.29 0.03 17.12
CA GLU A 152 12.24 -1.36 17.58
C GLU A 152 10.88 -2.00 17.25
N CYS A 153 9.77 -1.28 17.49
CA CYS A 153 8.42 -1.73 17.14
C CYS A 153 8.26 -1.98 15.62
N LEU A 154 8.81 -1.10 14.78
CA LEU A 154 8.79 -1.26 13.33
C LEU A 154 9.68 -2.41 12.83
N GLU A 155 10.73 -2.78 13.58
CA GLU A 155 11.59 -3.93 13.24
C GLU A 155 10.97 -5.28 13.68
N SER A 156 10.23 -5.35 14.79
CA SER A 156 9.77 -6.62 15.38
C SER A 156 8.27 -6.88 15.37
N ASP A 157 7.44 -5.84 15.42
CA ASP A 157 6.02 -5.98 15.75
C ASP A 157 5.08 -5.78 14.55
N VAL A 158 5.64 -5.51 13.36
CA VAL A 158 4.85 -5.27 12.16
C VAL A 158 4.31 -6.56 11.59
N GLN A 159 2.99 -6.60 11.42
CA GLN A 159 2.27 -7.73 10.83
C GLN A 159 1.61 -7.36 9.51
N TYR A 160 1.15 -6.11 9.38
CA TYR A 160 0.40 -5.63 8.23
C TYR A 160 1.16 -4.52 7.50
N TRP A 161 0.97 -4.42 6.19
CA TRP A 161 1.60 -3.38 5.37
C TRP A 161 1.14 -1.96 5.77
N THR A 162 -0.05 -1.85 6.34
CA THR A 162 -0.63 -0.62 6.89
C THR A 162 0.04 -0.15 8.17
N ASP A 163 0.77 -1.02 8.89
CA ASP A 163 1.47 -0.65 10.12
C ASP A 163 2.64 0.32 9.87
N PHE A 164 3.15 0.35 8.63
CA PHE A 164 4.12 1.33 8.17
C PHE A 164 3.47 2.59 7.60
N SER A 165 2.17 2.59 7.29
CA SER A 165 1.56 3.63 6.48
C SER A 165 1.35 4.92 7.26
N LYS A 166 2.06 5.98 6.88
CA LYS A 166 1.81 7.35 7.35
C LYS A 166 0.66 8.00 6.58
N VAL A 167 0.57 7.70 5.29
CA VAL A 167 -0.37 8.34 4.37
C VAL A 167 -1.80 7.90 4.63
N HIS A 168 -2.74 8.85 4.49
CA HIS A 168 -4.16 8.59 4.53
C HIS A 168 -4.71 8.16 3.17
N TYR A 169 -5.52 7.11 3.16
CA TYR A 169 -6.10 6.57 1.94
C TYR A 169 -7.54 7.02 1.73
N HIS A 170 -7.91 7.18 0.46
CA HIS A 170 -9.30 7.38 0.06
C HIS A 170 -10.09 6.06 0.22
N PRO A 171 -11.41 6.10 0.51
CA PRO A 171 -12.23 4.88 0.62
C PRO A 171 -12.24 4.01 -0.64
N GLN A 172 -12.01 4.60 -1.82
CA GLN A 172 -11.89 3.85 -3.09
C GLN A 172 -10.48 3.29 -3.32
N SER A 173 -9.51 3.65 -2.49
CA SER A 173 -8.12 3.19 -2.65
C SER A 173 -7.89 1.78 -2.14
N LEU A 174 -8.68 1.27 -1.20
CA LEU A 174 -8.43 -0.01 -0.54
C LEU A 174 -9.46 -1.04 -0.98
N TYR A 175 -8.99 -2.18 -1.49
CA TYR A 175 -9.82 -3.32 -1.84
C TYR A 175 -9.32 -4.61 -1.20
N GLU A 176 -10.23 -5.30 -0.53
CA GLU A 176 -9.99 -6.58 0.13
C GLU A 176 -10.70 -7.70 -0.64
N LEU A 177 -9.92 -8.59 -1.25
CA LEU A 177 -10.40 -9.83 -1.85
C LEU A 177 -11.00 -10.72 -0.76
N SER A 178 -12.31 -10.91 -0.82
CA SER A 178 -13.08 -11.75 0.10
C SER A 178 -13.41 -13.10 -0.53
N GLY A 179 -13.79 -14.09 0.28
CA GLY A 179 -14.21 -15.41 -0.22
C GLY A 179 -13.07 -16.39 -0.54
N LEU A 180 -11.82 -16.00 -0.31
CA LEU A 180 -10.68 -16.90 -0.32
C LEU A 180 -10.57 -17.52 1.09
N TRP A 181 -11.03 -18.78 1.22
CA TRP A 181 -10.95 -19.56 2.47
C TRP A 181 -9.55 -20.10 2.75
N ALA A 182 -8.56 -19.56 2.04
CA ALA A 182 -7.20 -20.05 1.96
C ALA A 182 -6.28 -19.06 2.66
N ASP A 183 -5.42 -19.53 3.56
CA ASP A 183 -4.38 -18.69 4.17
C ASP A 183 -3.49 -18.07 3.08
N ILE A 184 -2.75 -16.99 3.40
CA ILE A 184 -1.79 -16.34 2.47
C ILE A 184 -0.84 -17.36 1.82
N GLN A 185 -0.50 -18.44 2.54
CA GLN A 185 0.35 -19.54 2.07
C GLN A 185 -0.33 -20.49 1.08
N GLU A 186 -1.66 -20.57 1.07
CA GLU A 186 -2.42 -21.46 0.18
C GLU A 186 -2.77 -20.78 -1.16
N PHE A 187 -2.62 -19.45 -1.26
CA PHE A 187 -2.81 -18.70 -2.51
C PHE A 187 -1.48 -18.59 -3.29
N ASP A 188 -0.88 -19.72 -3.61
CA ASP A 188 0.45 -19.83 -4.24
C ASP A 188 0.40 -20.13 -5.75
N ASN A 189 -0.80 -20.16 -6.33
CA ASN A 189 -1.03 -20.62 -7.69
C ASN A 189 -1.67 -19.54 -8.57
N TYR A 190 -1.05 -19.29 -9.73
CA TYR A 190 -1.57 -18.40 -10.77
C TYR A 190 -3.03 -18.69 -11.14
N GLY A 191 -3.39 -19.97 -11.26
CA GLY A 191 -4.75 -20.39 -11.61
C GLY A 191 -5.80 -20.01 -10.56
N LEU A 192 -5.47 -20.15 -9.28
CA LEU A 192 -6.35 -19.73 -8.17
C LEU A 192 -6.53 -18.21 -8.20
N GLY A 193 -5.47 -17.46 -8.50
CA GLY A 193 -5.50 -16.03 -8.72
C GLY A 193 -6.48 -15.58 -9.79
N LYS A 194 -6.39 -16.22 -10.95
CA LYS A 194 -7.29 -15.97 -12.07
C LYS A 194 -8.75 -16.27 -11.72
N GLU A 195 -9.00 -17.41 -11.08
CA GLU A 195 -10.36 -17.78 -10.65
C GLU A 195 -10.92 -16.80 -9.61
N ALA A 196 -10.07 -16.33 -8.67
CA ALA A 196 -10.46 -15.34 -7.67
C ALA A 196 -10.89 -14.02 -8.31
N PHE A 197 -10.16 -13.51 -9.30
CA PHE A 197 -10.52 -12.27 -9.99
C PHE A 197 -11.79 -12.42 -10.84
N CYS A 198 -11.92 -13.54 -11.56
CA CYS A 198 -13.13 -13.83 -12.34
C CYS A 198 -14.36 -14.19 -11.48
N GLY A 199 -14.15 -14.48 -10.20
CA GLY A 199 -15.20 -14.84 -9.25
C GLY A 199 -16.07 -13.64 -8.85
N HIS A 200 -17.31 -13.96 -8.47
CA HIS A 200 -18.29 -13.15 -7.72
C HIS A 200 -18.01 -11.64 -7.54
N GLN A 201 -17.95 -10.88 -8.64
CA GLN A 201 -17.93 -9.40 -8.66
C GLN A 201 -16.60 -8.73 -8.29
N HIS A 202 -15.51 -9.48 -8.01
CA HIS A 202 -14.25 -8.88 -7.60
C HIS A 202 -13.62 -8.01 -8.69
N GLY A 203 -13.58 -8.50 -9.94
CA GLY A 203 -13.05 -7.72 -11.07
C GLY A 203 -13.78 -6.39 -11.27
N GLU A 204 -15.11 -6.43 -11.37
CA GLU A 204 -15.94 -5.23 -11.56
C GLU A 204 -15.74 -4.20 -10.44
N GLU A 205 -15.63 -4.66 -9.19
CA GLU A 205 -15.38 -3.78 -8.04
C GLU A 205 -14.01 -3.10 -8.10
N ILE A 206 -12.98 -3.82 -8.52
CA ILE A 206 -11.62 -3.27 -8.69
C ILE A 206 -11.62 -2.27 -9.85
N ASP A 207 -12.29 -2.60 -10.95
CA ASP A 207 -12.42 -1.74 -12.13
C ASP A 207 -13.17 -0.45 -11.82
N ASP A 208 -14.27 -0.52 -11.06
CA ASP A 208 -15.02 0.65 -10.58
C ASP A 208 -14.17 1.60 -9.73
N ARG A 209 -13.30 1.04 -8.88
CA ARG A 209 -12.36 1.81 -8.04
C ARG A 209 -11.29 2.49 -8.88
N LEU A 210 -10.75 1.80 -9.89
CA LEU A 210 -9.82 2.43 -10.83
C LEU A 210 -10.51 3.55 -11.60
N ARG A 211 -11.71 3.28 -12.13
CA ARG A 211 -12.50 4.26 -12.90
C ARG A 211 -12.73 5.54 -12.12
N PHE A 212 -13.02 5.46 -10.82
CA PHE A 212 -13.13 6.63 -9.94
C PHE A 212 -11.91 7.56 -10.03
N PHE A 213 -10.68 7.02 -9.96
CA PHE A 213 -9.46 7.84 -10.03
C PHE A 213 -9.15 8.30 -11.44
N VAL A 214 -9.44 7.49 -12.46
CA VAL A 214 -9.19 7.84 -13.85
C VAL A 214 -10.13 8.96 -14.32
N GLU A 215 -11.41 8.90 -13.97
CA GLU A 215 -12.41 9.92 -14.34
C GLU A 215 -12.15 11.28 -13.68
N GLU A 216 -11.47 11.30 -12.54
CA GLU A 216 -11.05 12.53 -11.87
C GLU A 216 -9.82 13.18 -12.53
N CYS A 217 -9.05 12.44 -13.33
CA CYS A 217 -7.89 12.99 -13.99
C CYS A 217 -8.30 13.85 -15.19
N ASP A 218 -7.73 15.06 -15.32
CA ASP A 218 -7.92 15.86 -16.54
C ASP A 218 -7.26 15.18 -17.74
N HIS A 219 -6.06 14.63 -17.53
CA HIS A 219 -5.30 13.94 -18.56
C HIS A 219 -4.38 12.86 -17.96
N ILE A 220 -4.90 11.63 -17.92
CA ILE A 220 -4.10 10.47 -17.49
C ILE A 220 -2.93 10.22 -18.45
N GLN A 221 -1.71 10.21 -17.91
CA GLN A 221 -0.51 9.93 -18.68
C GLN A 221 -0.17 8.44 -18.75
N GLY A 222 -0.52 7.70 -17.71
CA GLY A 222 -0.13 6.32 -17.55
C GLY A 222 -0.62 5.75 -16.23
N ILE A 223 -0.49 4.43 -16.12
CA ILE A 223 -0.78 3.67 -14.91
C ILE A 223 0.53 3.03 -14.44
N GLN A 224 0.84 3.23 -13.17
CA GLN A 224 1.97 2.58 -12.51
C GLN A 224 1.45 1.39 -11.71
N CYS A 225 1.86 0.18 -12.05
CA CYS A 225 1.46 -1.02 -11.32
C CYS A 225 2.65 -1.56 -10.52
N VAL A 226 2.47 -1.83 -9.24
CA VAL A 226 3.39 -2.60 -8.39
C VAL A 226 2.70 -3.90 -8.06
N VAL A 227 3.25 -5.02 -8.50
CA VAL A 227 2.56 -6.33 -8.40
C VAL A 227 3.50 -7.39 -7.85
N ASP A 228 2.96 -8.34 -7.11
CA ASP A 228 3.66 -9.58 -6.77
C ASP A 228 3.73 -10.50 -8.01
N ASP A 229 4.93 -10.85 -8.53
CA ASP A 229 5.03 -11.78 -9.69
C ASP A 229 4.69 -13.22 -9.34
N ALA A 230 4.78 -13.57 -8.08
CA ALA A 230 4.62 -14.94 -7.61
C ALA A 230 3.29 -15.15 -6.90
N GLY A 231 2.90 -16.42 -6.77
CA GLY A 231 1.67 -16.81 -6.08
C GLY A 231 0.40 -16.48 -6.86
N GLY A 232 -0.75 -16.47 -6.19
CA GLY A 232 -2.04 -16.18 -6.82
C GLY A 232 -2.24 -14.70 -7.16
N PHE A 233 -1.56 -13.77 -6.48
CA PHE A 233 -1.67 -12.35 -6.84
C PHE A 233 -1.15 -12.04 -8.23
N SER A 234 -0.22 -12.85 -8.74
CA SER A 234 0.22 -12.78 -10.13
C SER A 234 -0.93 -13.02 -11.13
N GLY A 235 -1.82 -13.98 -10.82
CA GLY A 235 -3.00 -14.28 -11.62
C GLY A 235 -4.04 -13.16 -11.53
N VAL A 236 -4.29 -12.63 -10.33
CA VAL A 236 -5.15 -11.46 -10.13
C VAL A 236 -4.63 -10.26 -10.93
N SER A 237 -3.33 -10.00 -10.85
CA SER A 237 -2.67 -8.89 -11.55
C SER A 237 -2.79 -9.02 -13.06
N ALA A 238 -2.56 -10.22 -13.61
CA ALA A 238 -2.71 -10.45 -15.04
C ALA A 238 -4.14 -10.19 -15.51
N MET A 239 -5.15 -10.68 -14.78
CA MET A 239 -6.55 -10.46 -15.14
C MET A 239 -6.96 -8.98 -15.03
N PHE A 240 -6.48 -8.27 -14.00
CA PHE A 240 -6.78 -6.85 -13.87
C PHE A 240 -6.10 -6.02 -14.96
N LEU A 241 -4.85 -6.33 -15.31
CA LEU A 241 -4.16 -5.69 -16.42
C LEU A 241 -4.80 -5.98 -17.79
N GLU A 242 -5.41 -7.16 -17.98
CA GLU A 242 -6.24 -7.45 -19.16
C GLU A 242 -7.45 -6.51 -19.21
N SER A 243 -8.16 -6.32 -18.08
CA SER A 243 -9.29 -5.37 -17.99
C SER A 243 -8.84 -3.93 -18.32
N ILE A 244 -7.70 -3.51 -17.77
CA ILE A 244 -7.11 -2.18 -18.05
C ILE A 244 -6.76 -2.01 -19.52
N ALA A 245 -6.20 -3.03 -20.16
CA ALA A 245 -5.84 -2.98 -21.58
C ALA A 245 -7.09 -2.87 -22.48
N ASP A 246 -8.21 -3.47 -22.09
CA ASP A 246 -9.48 -3.41 -22.80
C ASP A 246 -10.19 -2.05 -22.60
N GLU A 247 -10.25 -1.53 -21.37
CA GLU A 247 -10.94 -0.26 -21.04
C GLU A 247 -10.10 0.98 -21.40
N TYR A 248 -8.78 0.93 -21.21
CA TYR A 248 -7.85 2.05 -21.38
C TYR A 248 -6.71 1.73 -22.38
N PRO A 249 -6.99 1.36 -23.63
CA PRO A 249 -5.99 0.84 -24.58
C PRO A 249 -4.88 1.83 -24.96
N ASN A 250 -5.11 3.13 -24.78
CA ASN A 250 -4.15 4.19 -25.10
C ASN A 250 -3.31 4.63 -23.90
N VAL A 251 -3.59 4.11 -22.70
CA VAL A 251 -2.90 4.49 -21.47
C VAL A 251 -1.74 3.53 -21.24
N PRO A 252 -0.48 4.00 -21.26
CA PRO A 252 0.67 3.11 -21.06
C PRO A 252 0.73 2.62 -19.61
N VAL A 253 0.99 1.32 -19.45
CA VAL A 253 1.23 0.71 -18.14
C VAL A 253 2.72 0.46 -17.93
N ILE A 254 3.25 0.93 -16.81
CA ILE A 254 4.60 0.58 -16.31
C ILE A 254 4.43 -0.36 -15.12
N LEU A 255 5.08 -1.51 -15.19
CA LEU A 255 4.99 -2.56 -14.17
C LEU A 255 6.28 -2.66 -13.36
N TYR A 256 6.17 -2.49 -12.06
CA TYR A 256 7.19 -2.83 -11.07
C TYR A 256 6.86 -4.21 -10.53
N ASN A 257 7.70 -5.16 -10.92
CA ASN A 257 7.49 -6.54 -10.54
C ASN A 257 8.21 -6.84 -9.21
N ALA A 258 7.45 -6.95 -8.14
CA ALA A 258 7.93 -7.13 -6.79
C ALA A 258 8.06 -8.61 -6.45
N ARG A 259 9.30 -9.08 -6.28
CA ARG A 259 9.57 -10.45 -5.90
C ARG A 259 9.85 -10.58 -4.41
N ASN A 260 8.99 -11.30 -3.69
CA ASN A 260 9.20 -11.56 -2.28
C ASN A 260 10.38 -12.53 -2.07
N PRO A 261 11.46 -12.13 -1.36
CA PRO A 261 12.62 -13.00 -1.13
C PRO A 261 12.31 -14.25 -0.32
N SER A 262 11.28 -14.22 0.54
CA SER A 262 10.96 -15.35 1.41
C SER A 262 10.50 -16.57 0.63
N LEU A 263 9.92 -16.39 -0.57
CA LEU A 263 9.44 -17.47 -1.43
C LEU A 263 10.57 -18.35 -2.00
N HIS A 264 11.83 -17.89 -1.95
CA HIS A 264 12.99 -18.65 -2.43
C HIS A 264 13.94 -19.10 -1.31
N MET A 265 13.68 -18.71 -0.06
CA MET A 265 14.53 -19.05 1.09
C MET A 265 14.14 -20.37 1.75
N ASP A 266 12.91 -20.84 1.53
CA ASP A 266 12.48 -22.12 2.04
C ASP A 266 13.04 -23.28 1.21
N SER A 267 13.58 -24.28 1.93
CA SER A 267 14.04 -25.55 1.38
C SER A 267 12.85 -26.39 0.91
N GLU A 268 12.10 -25.88 -0.05
CA GLU A 268 10.94 -26.55 -0.59
C GLU A 268 11.33 -27.83 -1.33
N GLY A 269 10.39 -28.78 -1.37
CA GLY A 269 10.59 -30.00 -2.15
C GLY A 269 10.82 -29.64 -3.62
N ARG A 270 11.70 -30.37 -4.31
CA ARG A 270 12.02 -30.15 -5.74
C ARG A 270 10.78 -29.97 -6.64
N LYS A 271 9.65 -30.61 -6.31
CA LYS A 271 8.38 -30.48 -7.03
C LYS A 271 7.73 -29.10 -6.87
N GLN A 272 7.71 -28.54 -5.66
CA GLN A 272 7.17 -27.21 -5.37
C GLN A 272 8.02 -26.16 -6.08
N ALA A 273 9.34 -26.23 -5.96
CA ALA A 273 10.25 -25.34 -6.68
C ALA A 273 9.99 -25.33 -8.20
N ILE A 274 9.82 -26.51 -8.82
CA ILE A 274 9.46 -26.59 -10.26
C ILE A 274 8.11 -25.94 -10.54
N SER A 275 7.11 -26.14 -9.67
CA SER A 275 5.79 -25.52 -9.80
C SER A 275 5.87 -24.00 -9.72
N HIS A 276 6.64 -23.45 -8.77
CA HIS A 276 6.85 -22.01 -8.64
C HIS A 276 7.50 -21.43 -9.89
N TYR A 277 8.59 -22.02 -10.39
CA TYR A 277 9.21 -21.56 -11.64
C TYR A 277 8.25 -21.59 -12.84
N LEU A 278 7.34 -22.57 -12.90
CA LEU A 278 6.32 -22.62 -13.95
C LEU A 278 5.29 -21.51 -13.77
N HIS A 279 4.81 -21.26 -12.55
CA HIS A 279 3.89 -20.16 -12.26
C HIS A 279 4.53 -18.81 -12.55
N ASP A 280 5.78 -18.58 -12.15
CA ASP A 280 6.53 -17.35 -12.40
C ASP A 280 6.72 -17.13 -13.91
N ALA A 281 7.05 -18.18 -14.66
CA ALA A 281 7.21 -18.09 -16.11
C ALA A 281 5.88 -17.74 -16.82
N VAL A 282 4.77 -18.34 -16.38
CA VAL A 282 3.43 -18.03 -16.89
C VAL A 282 3.03 -16.60 -16.54
N SER A 283 3.21 -16.20 -15.28
CA SER A 283 2.98 -14.85 -14.77
C SER A 283 3.75 -13.83 -15.60
N PHE A 284 5.08 -13.99 -15.72
CA PHE A 284 5.92 -13.09 -16.50
C PHE A 284 5.49 -13.02 -17.97
N SER A 285 5.20 -14.16 -18.60
CA SER A 285 4.72 -14.18 -19.99
C SER A 285 3.45 -13.34 -20.17
N ARG A 286 2.48 -13.50 -19.27
CA ARG A 286 1.19 -12.78 -19.35
C ARG A 286 1.34 -11.29 -19.03
N LEU A 287 2.05 -10.96 -17.96
CA LEU A 287 2.29 -9.57 -17.56
C LEU A 287 3.09 -8.79 -18.64
N SER A 288 4.04 -9.45 -19.30
CA SER A 288 4.86 -8.83 -20.36
C SER A 288 4.08 -8.42 -21.61
N GLU A 289 2.97 -9.08 -21.91
CA GLU A 289 2.11 -8.74 -23.05
C GLU A 289 1.26 -7.48 -22.78
N LEU A 290 0.98 -7.19 -21.51
CA LEU A 290 0.04 -6.16 -21.07
C LEU A 290 0.72 -4.85 -20.66
N CYS A 291 2.05 -4.84 -20.54
CA CYS A 291 2.81 -3.71 -20.02
C CYS A 291 3.80 -3.17 -21.06
N LYS A 292 4.02 -1.84 -21.03
CA LYS A 292 4.97 -1.19 -21.94
C LYS A 292 6.41 -1.30 -21.46
N LEU A 293 6.59 -1.34 -20.14
CA LEU A 293 7.87 -1.47 -19.47
C LEU A 293 7.69 -2.33 -18.22
N ILE A 294 8.57 -3.30 -18.04
CA ILE A 294 8.67 -4.10 -16.81
C ILE A 294 9.98 -3.77 -16.12
N ILE A 295 9.90 -3.46 -14.83
CA ILE A 295 11.02 -3.15 -13.95
C ILE A 295 11.04 -4.22 -12.86
N PRO A 296 11.98 -5.18 -12.89
CA PRO A 296 12.10 -6.17 -11.83
C PRO A 296 12.62 -5.50 -10.55
N VAL A 297 11.90 -5.68 -9.46
CA VAL A 297 12.24 -5.25 -8.10
C VAL A 297 12.49 -6.51 -7.28
N GLU A 298 13.75 -6.94 -7.25
CA GLU A 298 14.19 -8.13 -6.55
C GLU A 298 15.37 -7.79 -5.63
N LEU A 299 15.36 -8.34 -4.42
CA LEU A 299 16.53 -8.27 -3.56
C LEU A 299 17.60 -9.21 -4.09
N PRO A 300 18.85 -8.74 -4.29
CA PRO A 300 19.91 -9.59 -4.80
C PRO A 300 20.11 -10.80 -3.88
N SER A 301 20.08 -12.00 -4.44
CA SER A 301 20.43 -13.20 -3.69
C SER A 301 21.87 -13.07 -3.19
N PHE A 302 22.04 -12.93 -1.88
CA PHE A 302 23.33 -12.76 -1.21
C PHE A 302 24.17 -14.05 -1.27
N SER A 303 24.67 -14.38 -2.46
CA SER A 303 25.73 -15.38 -2.65
C SER A 303 27.09 -14.73 -2.94
N ALA A 304 27.13 -13.45 -3.31
CA ALA A 304 28.35 -12.74 -3.71
C ALA A 304 28.95 -11.77 -2.65
N LEU A 305 28.19 -11.38 -1.62
CA LEU A 305 28.68 -10.47 -0.57
C LEU A 305 28.89 -11.23 0.75
N LYS A 306 30.13 -11.67 0.98
CA LYS A 306 30.60 -12.15 2.29
C LYS A 306 30.71 -10.98 3.28
N THR A 307 29.57 -10.44 3.71
CA THR A 307 29.50 -9.59 4.90
C THR A 307 28.39 -10.14 5.79
N LYS A 308 28.82 -10.83 6.85
CA LYS A 308 27.98 -11.38 7.89
C LYS A 308 27.28 -10.24 8.65
N SER A 309 26.07 -9.86 8.23
CA SER A 309 25.07 -9.32 9.16
C SER A 309 23.67 -9.13 8.58
N LEU A 310 23.41 -9.27 7.27
CA LEU A 310 22.08 -8.99 6.70
C LEU A 310 21.21 -10.26 6.65
N THR A 311 20.44 -10.53 7.70
CA THR A 311 19.57 -11.73 7.82
C THR A 311 18.07 -11.45 7.85
N THR A 312 17.62 -10.23 7.56
CA THR A 312 16.19 -9.94 7.42
C THR A 312 15.92 -8.91 6.30
N PRO A 313 14.79 -8.99 5.57
CA PRO A 313 14.37 -7.95 4.63
C PRO A 313 14.25 -6.55 5.28
N VAL A 314 14.03 -6.50 6.60
CA VAL A 314 14.09 -5.32 7.47
C VAL A 314 15.44 -4.59 7.39
N GLN A 315 16.51 -5.31 7.06
CA GLN A 315 17.87 -4.80 7.17
C GLN A 315 18.35 -4.06 5.91
N CYS A 316 17.64 -4.21 4.79
CA CYS A 316 17.78 -3.32 3.63
C CYS A 316 16.96 -2.03 3.83
N MET A 317 15.82 -2.11 4.52
CA MET A 317 15.06 -0.94 5.00
C MET A 317 15.80 -0.15 6.08
N ARG A 318 16.73 -0.76 6.84
CA ARG A 318 17.55 -0.04 7.82
C ARG A 318 18.23 1.20 7.24
N LEU A 319 18.74 1.14 6.01
CA LEU A 319 19.40 2.30 5.37
C LEU A 319 18.43 3.42 5.00
N GLN A 320 17.17 3.11 4.72
CA GLN A 320 16.14 4.10 4.40
C GLN A 320 15.50 4.68 5.68
N CYS A 321 15.19 3.85 6.68
CA CYS A 321 14.65 4.32 7.97
C CYS A 321 15.66 5.12 8.79
N THR A 322 16.96 4.75 8.81
CA THR A 322 17.97 5.59 9.48
C THR A 322 18.17 6.91 8.76
N HIS A 323 17.92 6.99 7.44
CA HIS A 323 17.98 8.26 6.73
C HIS A 323 16.75 9.13 6.99
N LEU A 324 15.55 8.54 7.04
CA LEU A 324 14.31 9.20 7.45
C LEU A 324 14.40 9.78 8.86
N LEU A 325 14.92 9.02 9.83
CA LEU A 325 15.11 9.52 11.20
C LEU A 325 16.28 10.50 11.34
N SER A 326 17.33 10.41 10.50
CA SER A 326 18.39 11.43 10.49
C SER A 326 17.96 12.77 9.90
N LEU A 327 16.82 12.80 9.19
CA LEU A 327 16.20 14.01 8.64
C LEU A 327 15.14 14.61 9.59
N LEU A 328 14.72 13.85 10.61
CA LEU A 328 13.84 14.27 11.70
C LEU A 328 14.60 14.88 12.90
N GLY A 329 15.92 15.07 12.79
CA GLY A 329 16.80 15.62 13.84
C GLY A 329 17.33 17.00 13.55
#